data_AF-A0A9P7GB82-F1
#
_entry.id   AF-A0A9P7GB82-F1
#
_cell.length_a   1.000
_cell.length_b   1.000
_cell.length_c   1.000
_cell.angle_alpha   90.00
_cell.angle_beta   90.00
_cell.angle_gamma   90.00
#
_symmetry.space_group_name_H-M   'P 1'
#
loop_
_entity.id
_entity.type
_entity.pdbx_description
1 polymer ?
#
loop_
_entity_poly.entity_id
_entity_poly.type
_entity_poly.pdbx_seq_one_letter_code
_entity_poly.pdbx_strand_id
1 'polypeptide(L)'
;MIEVEPETVEEIHSPAYIEELEAVPILSSRVPSQAPRSNVAEDYYDIYLRSLAPGETPERLTVAKETRSLRSIFMNIDTMEQVECIVDSGSQIVAMSEEVCHELKIKYDPSVILNMQSANGCLDPSLGLARNVPCTIGDLTLYLQIHVIRNPAYDILLGRPFDVLTSSNVKTYPDGNTVVTITDPNSGD
;
A
#
# COMPACT_ATOMS: atom_id res chain seq x y z
N MET A 1 3.50 -64.78 -31.92
CA MET A 1 2.27 -64.12 -32.39
C MET A 1 1.38 -63.93 -31.18
N ILE A 2 1.23 -62.68 -30.76
CA ILE A 2 -0.01 -62.00 -30.37
C ILE A 2 0.34 -60.54 -30.65
N GLU A 3 -0.32 -59.96 -31.66
CA GLU A 3 -0.25 -58.54 -32.00
C GLU A 3 -0.99 -57.74 -30.93
N VAL A 4 -0.45 -56.60 -30.55
CA VAL A 4 -1.12 -55.64 -29.68
C VAL A 4 -1.35 -54.39 -30.52
N GLU A 5 -2.62 -54.16 -30.88
CA GLU A 5 -3.10 -52.97 -31.59
C GLU A 5 -2.88 -51.71 -30.72
N PRO A 6 -2.62 -50.53 -31.32
CA PRO A 6 -2.46 -49.30 -30.57
C PRO A 6 -3.84 -48.70 -30.23
N GLU A 7 -4.14 -48.57 -28.94
CA GLU A 7 -5.30 -47.80 -28.48
C GLU A 7 -5.08 -46.31 -28.74
N THR A 8 -5.89 -45.75 -29.63
CA THR A 8 -6.10 -44.31 -29.81
C THR A 8 -6.90 -43.78 -28.63
N VAL A 9 -6.35 -42.80 -27.90
CA VAL A 9 -7.12 -42.02 -26.91
C VAL A 9 -6.98 -40.54 -27.24
N GLU A 10 -8.16 -39.91 -27.31
CA GLU A 10 -8.52 -38.67 -27.96
C GLU A 10 -7.82 -37.41 -27.42
N GLU A 11 -7.53 -36.46 -28.32
CA GLU A 11 -7.23 -35.07 -27.97
C GLU A 11 -8.40 -34.48 -27.17
N ILE A 12 -8.17 -34.20 -25.89
CA ILE A 12 -9.10 -33.43 -25.08
C ILE A 12 -8.97 -31.96 -25.50
N HIS A 13 -9.75 -31.57 -26.51
CA HIS A 13 -10.09 -30.18 -26.75
C HIS A 13 -10.90 -29.66 -25.55
N SER A 14 -10.26 -28.91 -24.65
CA SER A 14 -10.99 -28.05 -23.72
C SER A 14 -11.25 -26.71 -24.39
N PRO A 15 -12.49 -26.35 -24.76
CA PRO A 15 -12.82 -24.95 -24.95
C PRO A 15 -12.87 -24.33 -23.55
N ALA A 16 -11.85 -23.54 -23.20
CA ALA A 16 -11.98 -22.62 -22.08
C ALA A 16 -13.12 -21.66 -22.45
N TYR A 17 -14.27 -21.88 -21.82
CA TYR A 17 -15.40 -20.95 -21.83
C TYR A 17 -14.86 -19.57 -21.41
N ILE A 18 -14.74 -18.68 -22.38
CA ILE A 18 -14.73 -17.24 -22.11
C ILE A 18 -16.19 -16.91 -21.85
N GLU A 19 -16.58 -16.75 -20.59
CA GLU A 19 -17.73 -15.89 -20.32
C GLU A 19 -17.33 -14.51 -20.82
N GLU A 20 -17.86 -14.10 -21.97
CA GLU A 20 -18.00 -12.69 -22.28
C GLU A 20 -18.75 -12.08 -21.10
N LEU A 21 -18.04 -11.35 -20.26
CA LEU A 21 -18.68 -10.46 -19.29
C LEU A 21 -19.45 -9.45 -20.12
N GLU A 22 -20.73 -9.73 -20.35
CA GLU A 22 -21.67 -8.73 -20.86
C GLU A 22 -21.49 -7.50 -19.99
N ALA A 23 -21.19 -6.37 -20.63
CA ALA A 23 -21.05 -5.10 -19.96
C ALA A 23 -22.30 -4.88 -19.09
N VAL A 24 -22.14 -4.99 -17.77
CA VAL A 24 -23.19 -4.64 -16.82
C VAL A 24 -23.58 -3.22 -17.20
N PRO A 25 -24.83 -2.96 -17.61
CA PRO A 25 -25.26 -1.60 -17.89
C PRO A 25 -24.97 -0.84 -16.60
N ILE A 26 -24.16 0.21 -16.67
CA ILE A 26 -23.97 1.12 -15.55
C ILE A 26 -25.38 1.59 -15.23
N LEU A 27 -25.99 0.99 -14.21
CA LEU A 27 -27.27 1.38 -13.68
C LEU A 27 -27.07 2.84 -13.37
N SER A 28 -27.71 3.73 -14.14
CA SER A 28 -27.64 5.18 -13.99
C SER A 28 -27.69 5.49 -12.51
N SER A 29 -26.53 5.67 -11.89
CA SER A 29 -26.44 5.80 -10.45
C SER A 29 -27.07 7.15 -10.18
N ARG A 30 -28.32 7.13 -9.69
CA ARG A 30 -28.93 8.34 -9.16
C ARG A 30 -27.99 8.82 -8.08
N VAL A 31 -27.23 9.87 -8.38
CA VAL A 31 -26.43 10.56 -7.37
C VAL A 31 -27.42 10.92 -6.26
N PRO A 32 -27.22 10.44 -5.02
CA PRO A 32 -28.15 10.71 -3.95
C PRO A 32 -28.36 12.23 -3.83
N SER A 33 -29.62 12.67 -3.70
CA SER A 33 -29.91 14.09 -3.49
C SER A 33 -29.18 14.55 -2.23
N GLN A 34 -28.27 15.51 -2.38
CA GLN A 34 -27.45 16.01 -1.28
C GLN A 34 -28.34 16.61 -0.18
N ALA A 35 -28.05 16.23 1.07
CA ALA A 35 -28.73 16.83 2.22
C ALA A 35 -28.35 18.32 2.33
N PRO A 36 -29.28 19.20 2.78
CA PRO A 36 -28.95 20.59 3.07
C PRO A 36 -27.75 20.66 4.04
N ARG A 37 -26.72 21.44 3.69
CA ARG A 37 -25.44 21.60 4.44
C ARG A 37 -24.47 20.40 4.40
N SER A 38 -24.52 19.56 3.37
CA SER A 38 -23.47 18.56 3.14
C SER A 38 -22.21 19.21 2.55
N ASN A 39 -21.04 18.78 3.01
CA ASN A 39 -19.76 19.08 2.38
C ASN A 39 -19.40 17.89 1.49
N VAL A 40 -19.19 18.13 0.19
CA VAL A 40 -18.77 17.10 -0.76
C VAL A 40 -17.28 17.27 -0.99
N ALA A 41 -16.51 16.20 -0.76
CA ALA A 41 -15.13 16.19 -1.18
C ALA A 41 -15.09 16.24 -2.71
N GLU A 42 -14.39 17.22 -3.27
CA GLU A 42 -14.16 17.25 -4.71
C GLU A 42 -13.25 16.09 -5.12
N ASP A 43 -13.60 15.45 -6.22
CA ASP A 43 -12.78 14.41 -6.83
C ASP A 43 -11.64 15.04 -7.65
N TYR A 44 -10.41 14.53 -7.48
CA TYR A 44 -9.26 15.09 -8.19
C TYR A 44 -9.32 14.89 -9.70
N TYR A 45 -9.90 13.77 -10.14
CA TYR A 45 -10.06 13.51 -11.56
C TYR A 45 -11.02 14.53 -12.16
N ASP A 46 -12.11 14.88 -11.47
CA ASP A 46 -13.00 15.96 -11.89
C ASP A 46 -12.30 17.32 -11.95
N ILE A 47 -11.43 17.64 -10.98
CA ILE A 47 -10.63 18.88 -11.00
C ILE A 47 -9.68 18.88 -12.21
N TYR A 48 -8.97 17.78 -12.45
CA TYR A 48 -8.07 17.61 -13.60
C TYR A 48 -8.80 17.76 -14.93
N LEU A 49 -9.96 17.10 -15.09
CA LEU A 49 -10.76 17.22 -16.31
C LEU A 49 -11.19 18.67 -16.58
N ARG A 50 -11.48 19.44 -15.53
CA ARG A 50 -11.84 20.87 -15.65
C ARG A 50 -10.64 21.77 -15.95
N SER A 51 -9.42 21.33 -15.67
CA SER A 51 -8.20 22.12 -15.94
C SER A 51 -7.68 21.93 -17.38
N LEU A 52 -8.16 20.92 -18.11
CA LEU A 52 -7.78 20.67 -19.50
C LEU A 52 -8.26 21.78 -20.44
N ALA A 53 -7.43 22.12 -21.44
CA ALA A 53 -7.82 23.06 -22.48
C ALA A 53 -8.90 22.45 -23.40
N PRO A 54 -9.75 23.27 -24.06
CA PRO A 54 -10.73 22.76 -25.00
C PRO A 54 -10.10 21.90 -26.10
N GLY A 55 -10.50 20.62 -26.19
CA GLY A 55 -10.01 19.66 -27.18
C GLY A 55 -8.79 18.85 -26.75
N GLU A 56 -8.27 19.06 -25.54
CA GLU A 56 -7.22 18.24 -24.97
C GLU A 56 -7.81 16.90 -24.49
N THR A 57 -7.19 15.79 -24.89
CA THR A 57 -7.59 14.45 -24.44
C THR A 57 -6.94 14.13 -23.10
N PRO A 58 -7.69 13.71 -22.07
CA PRO A 58 -7.12 13.34 -20.78
C PRO A 58 -6.07 12.23 -20.97
N GLU A 59 -4.87 12.42 -20.45
CA GLU A 59 -3.89 11.34 -20.39
C GLU A 59 -4.41 10.23 -19.47
N ARG A 60 -4.01 8.98 -19.73
CA ARG A 60 -4.33 7.85 -18.85
C ARG A 60 -3.64 8.08 -17.51
N LEU A 61 -4.38 8.66 -16.56
CA LEU A 61 -3.93 8.88 -15.19
C LEU A 61 -3.62 7.52 -14.55
N THR A 62 -2.35 7.14 -14.61
CA THR A 62 -1.81 6.00 -13.87
C THR A 62 -1.46 6.57 -12.50
N VAL A 63 -2.37 6.42 -11.54
CA VAL A 63 -2.33 6.90 -10.13
C VAL A 63 -1.38 8.09 -9.91
N ALA A 64 -1.99 9.27 -9.80
CA ALA A 64 -1.41 10.60 -9.93
C ALA A 64 -0.05 10.82 -9.25
N LYS A 65 0.83 11.47 -10.02
CA LYS A 65 2.10 12.09 -9.62
C LYS A 65 1.97 13.11 -8.47
N GLU A 66 0.74 13.54 -8.15
CA GLU A 66 0.41 14.41 -7.04
C GLU A 66 -0.93 13.99 -6.42
N THR A 67 -1.01 12.78 -5.86
CA THR A 67 -1.99 12.56 -4.79
C THR A 67 -1.56 13.44 -3.62
N ARG A 68 -2.47 14.26 -3.06
CA ARG A 68 -2.19 15.08 -1.87
C ARG A 68 -1.31 14.28 -0.91
N SER A 69 -0.13 14.83 -0.62
CA SER A 69 0.98 14.21 0.13
C SER A 69 0.55 12.92 0.80
N LEU A 70 1.10 11.78 0.36
CA LEU A 70 1.16 10.61 1.22
C LEU A 70 1.62 11.10 2.60
N ARG A 71 1.04 10.54 3.66
CA ARG A 71 1.31 10.92 5.05
C ARG A 71 2.71 10.44 5.42
N SER A 72 3.73 10.93 4.72
CA SER A 72 5.08 10.44 4.82
C SER A 72 5.90 11.29 5.78
N ILE A 73 6.85 10.63 6.42
CA ILE A 73 7.90 11.24 7.22
C ILE A 73 9.23 10.69 6.71
N PHE A 74 10.29 11.47 6.88
CA PHE A 74 11.64 11.00 6.59
C PHE A 74 12.28 10.50 7.88
N MET A 75 12.82 9.29 7.82
CA MET A 75 13.55 8.66 8.94
C MET A 75 14.93 8.24 8.48
N ASN A 76 15.92 8.25 9.37
CA ASN A 76 17.13 7.47 9.13
C ASN A 76 16.90 6.06 9.67
N ILE A 77 17.34 5.04 8.94
CA ILE A 77 17.09 3.64 9.26
C ILE A 77 18.38 2.89 9.12
N ASP A 78 18.83 2.34 10.25
CA ASP A 78 20.17 1.79 10.39
C ASP A 78 21.23 2.75 9.82
N THR A 79 21.80 2.44 8.65
CA THR A 79 22.85 3.26 8.01
C THR A 79 22.35 4.19 6.90
N MET A 80 21.07 4.15 6.52
CA MET A 80 20.53 4.98 5.45
C MET A 80 19.84 6.22 6.02
N GLU A 81 20.08 7.36 5.38
CA GLU A 81 19.48 8.63 5.76
C GLU A 81 18.28 8.96 4.87
N GLN A 82 17.30 9.66 5.44
CA GLN A 82 16.13 10.20 4.74
C GLN A 82 15.33 9.17 3.92
N VAL A 83 15.04 8.02 4.52
CA VAL A 83 14.09 7.05 3.94
C VAL A 83 12.67 7.58 4.10
N GLU A 84 11.95 7.69 2.98
CA GLU A 84 10.54 8.08 3.00
C GLU A 84 9.69 6.95 3.56
N CYS A 85 8.96 7.23 4.65
CA CYS A 85 8.14 6.26 5.35
C CYS A 85 6.68 6.71 5.35
N ILE A 86 5.77 5.87 4.86
CA ILE A 86 4.32 6.17 4.85
C ILE A 86 3.73 5.88 6.23
N VAL A 87 3.09 6.86 6.86
CA VAL A 87 2.33 6.68 8.11
C VAL A 87 0.90 6.24 7.78
N ASP A 88 0.57 5.01 8.17
CA ASP A 88 -0.73 4.40 7.93
C ASP A 88 -1.28 3.72 9.19
N SER A 89 -2.08 4.48 9.96
CA SER A 89 -2.82 3.96 11.13
C SER A 89 -3.81 2.81 10.80
N GLY A 90 -4.14 2.62 9.52
CA GLY A 90 -4.93 1.50 9.02
C GLY A 90 -4.16 0.18 9.04
N SER A 91 -2.84 0.23 8.91
CA SER A 91 -1.97 -0.94 8.95
C SER A 91 -1.72 -1.43 10.38
N GLN A 92 -1.81 -2.75 10.60
CA GLN A 92 -1.50 -3.35 11.89
C GLN A 92 -0.01 -3.65 12.09
N ILE A 93 0.82 -3.40 11.09
CA ILE A 93 2.24 -3.79 11.08
C ILE A 93 3.14 -2.62 10.68
N VAL A 94 4.42 -2.72 11.04
CA VAL A 94 5.46 -1.97 10.34
C VAL A 94 6.07 -2.89 9.29
N ALA A 95 6.22 -2.39 8.07
CA ALA A 95 6.72 -3.16 6.93
C ALA A 95 7.78 -2.38 6.14
N MET A 96 8.70 -3.12 5.54
CA MET A 96 9.78 -2.60 4.69
C MET A 96 9.90 -3.48 3.44
N SER A 97 10.23 -2.87 2.30
CA SER A 97 10.46 -3.60 1.06
C SER A 97 11.70 -4.51 1.16
N GLU A 98 11.67 -5.62 0.43
CA GLU A 98 12.82 -6.51 0.26
C GLU A 98 14.04 -5.76 -0.28
N GLU A 99 13.82 -4.81 -1.19
CA GLU A 99 14.86 -3.96 -1.79
C GLU A 99 15.59 -3.12 -0.74
N VAL A 100 14.85 -2.34 0.06
CA VAL A 100 15.42 -1.52 1.14
C VAL A 100 16.09 -2.40 2.20
N CYS A 101 15.48 -3.53 2.54
CA CYS A 101 16.08 -4.48 3.48
C CYS A 101 17.44 -5.00 3.01
N HIS A 102 17.57 -5.31 1.71
CA HIS A 102 18.81 -5.78 1.09
C HIS A 102 19.85 -4.67 0.98
N GLU A 103 19.46 -3.45 0.61
CA GLU A 103 20.35 -2.29 0.55
C GLU A 103 20.97 -1.99 1.92
N LEU A 104 20.15 -2.01 2.97
CA LEU A 104 20.56 -1.84 4.36
C LEU A 104 21.29 -3.06 4.94
N LYS A 105 21.26 -4.21 4.27
CA LYS A 105 21.79 -5.49 4.75
C LYS A 105 21.22 -5.89 6.12
N ILE A 106 19.97 -5.52 6.38
CA ILE A 106 19.26 -5.87 7.60
C ILE A 106 18.94 -7.36 7.59
N LYS A 107 19.30 -8.04 8.68
CA LYS A 107 18.92 -9.45 8.88
C LYS A 107 17.47 -9.55 9.35
N TYR A 108 16.74 -10.50 8.79
CA TYR A 108 15.40 -10.86 9.24
C TYR A 108 15.32 -12.35 9.54
N ASP A 109 14.38 -12.72 10.42
CA ASP A 109 14.05 -14.10 10.75
C ASP A 109 12.99 -14.64 9.78
N PRO A 110 13.33 -15.56 8.86
CA PRO A 110 12.39 -16.12 7.89
C PRO A 110 11.42 -17.13 8.50
N SER A 111 11.55 -17.48 9.79
CA SER A 111 10.56 -18.35 10.45
C SER A 111 9.31 -17.58 10.91
N VAL A 112 9.37 -16.25 10.94
CA VAL A 112 8.26 -15.39 11.36
C VAL A 112 7.58 -14.79 10.14
N ILE A 113 6.66 -15.56 9.58
CA ILE A 113 5.91 -15.20 8.37
C ILE A 113 4.56 -14.59 8.75
N LEU A 114 4.25 -13.47 8.11
CA LEU A 114 2.94 -12.85 8.12
C LEU A 114 2.26 -13.13 6.78
N ASN A 115 1.11 -13.81 6.81
CA ASN A 115 0.32 -14.06 5.61
C ASN A 115 -0.65 -12.91 5.40
N MET A 116 -0.45 -12.12 4.34
CA MET A 116 -1.40 -11.07 3.96
C MET A 116 -2.41 -11.65 2.98
N GLN A 117 -3.69 -11.44 3.22
CA GLN A 117 -4.73 -11.86 2.28
C GLN A 117 -5.08 -10.70 1.36
N SER A 118 -4.86 -10.90 0.06
CA SER A 118 -5.25 -9.93 -0.96
C SER A 118 -6.74 -10.01 -1.28
N ALA A 119 -7.27 -9.00 -1.98
CA ALA A 119 -8.69 -8.92 -2.35
C ALA A 119 -9.15 -10.06 -3.27
N ASN A 120 -8.23 -10.71 -3.99
CA ASN A 120 -8.54 -11.87 -4.82
C ASN A 120 -8.44 -13.20 -4.04
N GLY A 121 -8.21 -13.15 -2.72
CA GLY A 121 -8.08 -14.32 -1.85
C GLY A 121 -6.71 -14.98 -1.85
N CYS A 122 -5.75 -14.52 -2.67
CA CYS A 122 -4.38 -15.01 -2.66
C CYS A 122 -3.66 -14.56 -1.39
N LEU A 123 -2.90 -15.48 -0.80
CA LEU A 123 -2.01 -15.18 0.32
C LEU A 123 -0.66 -14.73 -0.21
N ASP A 124 -0.26 -13.53 0.21
CA ASP A 124 1.06 -12.96 -0.06
C ASP A 124 1.85 -12.96 1.26
N PRO A 125 2.76 -13.93 1.47
CA PRO A 125 3.52 -14.03 2.70
C PRO A 125 4.65 -12.99 2.74
N SER A 126 4.89 -12.42 3.90
CA SER A 126 6.15 -11.71 4.17
C SER A 126 7.35 -12.65 4.06
N LEU A 127 8.55 -12.10 3.87
CA LEU A 127 9.80 -12.86 3.85
C LEU A 127 10.31 -13.21 5.24
N GLY A 128 9.93 -12.42 6.24
CA GLY A 128 10.31 -12.62 7.63
C GLY A 128 10.15 -11.36 8.48
N LEU A 129 10.76 -11.37 9.66
CA LEU A 129 10.71 -10.26 10.61
C LEU A 129 12.12 -9.79 10.99
N ALA A 130 12.43 -8.53 10.67
CA ALA A 130 13.60 -7.83 11.21
C ALA A 130 13.28 -7.29 12.60
N ARG A 131 14.18 -7.52 13.56
CA ARG A 131 13.96 -7.20 14.98
C ARG A 131 14.82 -6.05 15.43
N ASN A 132 14.21 -5.13 16.19
CA ASN A 132 14.88 -4.01 16.82
C ASN A 132 15.71 -3.20 15.82
N VAL A 133 15.13 -2.89 14.66
CA VAL A 133 15.78 -2.02 13.66
C VAL A 133 15.81 -0.60 14.22
N PRO A 134 16.99 0.04 14.36
CA PRO A 134 17.07 1.40 14.85
C PRO A 134 16.59 2.38 13.77
N CYS A 135 15.62 3.21 14.12
CA CYS A 135 15.07 4.24 13.26
C CYS A 135 15.06 5.58 13.98
N THR A 136 15.58 6.64 13.36
CA THR A 136 15.70 7.96 13.99
C THR A 136 14.92 9.04 13.26
N ILE A 137 14.25 9.92 14.03
CA ILE A 137 13.56 11.12 13.55
C ILE A 137 14.06 12.30 14.38
N GLY A 138 14.88 13.17 13.78
CA GLY A 138 15.58 14.19 14.56
C GLY A 138 16.41 13.52 15.66
N ASP A 139 16.16 13.90 16.92
CA ASP A 139 16.85 13.36 18.09
C ASP A 139 16.17 12.09 18.67
N LEU A 140 14.97 11.73 18.20
CA LEU A 140 14.22 10.56 18.67
C LEU A 140 14.77 9.29 18.01
N THR A 141 15.15 8.29 18.83
CA THR A 141 15.53 6.95 18.36
C THR A 141 14.48 5.92 18.77
N LEU A 142 13.97 5.17 17.80
CA LEU A 142 12.99 4.10 17.97
C LEU A 142 13.61 2.77 17.54
N TYR A 143 13.17 1.67 18.16
CA TYR A 143 13.52 0.33 17.74
C TYR A 143 12.26 -0.40 17.25
N LEU A 144 12.15 -0.58 15.94
CA LEU A 144 10.95 -1.14 15.32
C LEU A 144 11.12 -2.64 15.00
N GLN A 145 10.00 -3.38 15.09
CA GLN A 145 9.88 -4.72 14.53
C GLN A 145 9.29 -4.59 13.13
N ILE A 146 10.03 -4.97 12.10
CA ILE A 146 9.70 -4.63 10.71
C ILE A 146 9.55 -5.91 9.89
N HIS A 147 8.35 -6.16 9.35
CA HIS A 147 8.14 -7.25 8.41
C HIS A 147 8.74 -6.91 7.04
N VAL A 148 9.48 -7.84 6.46
CA VAL A 148 10.06 -7.66 5.12
C VAL A 148 9.08 -8.18 4.08
N ILE A 149 8.68 -7.32 3.15
CA ILE A 149 7.65 -7.62 2.15
C ILE A 149 8.28 -7.62 0.75
N ARG A 150 7.90 -8.60 -0.08
CA ARG A 150 8.36 -8.68 -1.47
C ARG A 150 7.57 -7.72 -2.35
N ASN A 151 8.26 -6.90 -3.14
CA ASN A 151 7.69 -5.99 -4.13
C ASN A 151 6.49 -5.13 -3.66
N PRO A 152 6.50 -4.54 -2.44
CA PRO A 152 5.45 -3.59 -2.06
C PRO A 152 5.55 -2.31 -2.90
N ALA A 153 4.46 -1.53 -2.92
CA ALA A 153 4.41 -0.23 -3.59
C ALA A 153 4.98 0.93 -2.74
N TYR A 154 5.74 0.61 -1.69
CA TYR A 154 6.30 1.55 -0.73
C TYR A 154 7.65 1.03 -0.24
N ASP A 155 8.54 1.94 0.13
CA ASP A 155 9.79 1.57 0.79
C ASP A 155 9.50 1.09 2.21
N ILE A 156 8.79 1.90 2.99
CA ILE A 156 8.42 1.61 4.38
C ILE A 156 7.01 2.07 4.70
N LEU A 157 6.29 1.22 5.42
CA LEU A 157 4.96 1.47 5.95
C LEU A 157 5.01 1.43 7.48
N LEU A 158 4.65 2.54 8.12
CA LEU A 158 4.55 2.70 9.56
C LEU A 158 3.09 2.52 9.99
N GLY A 159 2.76 1.32 10.46
CA GLY A 159 1.44 1.02 11.00
C GLY A 159 1.29 1.33 12.48
N ARG A 160 0.24 0.77 13.08
CA ARG A 160 -0.13 0.95 14.49
C ARG A 160 1.00 0.71 15.51
N PRO A 161 1.96 -0.22 15.33
CA PRO A 161 3.05 -0.34 16.29
C PRO A 161 3.87 0.95 16.42
N PHE A 162 4.06 1.69 15.34
CA PHE A 162 4.66 3.01 15.36
C PHE A 162 3.74 4.00 16.10
N ASP A 163 2.44 4.03 15.74
CA ASP A 163 1.48 4.94 16.39
C ASP A 163 1.43 4.80 17.90
N VAL A 164 1.39 3.56 18.39
CA VAL A 164 1.36 3.27 19.83
C VAL A 164 2.67 3.67 20.49
N LEU A 165 3.81 3.35 19.87
CA LEU A 165 5.12 3.63 20.44
C LEU A 165 5.37 5.13 20.59
N THR A 166 4.90 5.94 19.65
CA THR A 166 5.15 7.38 19.64
C THR A 166 3.94 8.22 20.01
N SER A 167 2.82 7.59 20.39
CA SER A 167 1.53 8.27 20.52
C SER A 167 1.22 9.18 19.33
N SER A 168 1.54 8.74 18.09
CA SER A 168 1.47 9.64 16.94
C SER A 168 0.05 10.01 16.56
N ASN A 169 -0.10 11.22 16.06
CA ASN A 169 -1.35 11.74 15.57
C ASN A 169 -1.16 12.39 14.20
N VAL A 170 -2.04 12.05 13.27
CA VAL A 170 -2.10 12.70 11.97
C VAL A 170 -3.28 13.67 11.95
N LYS A 171 -2.98 14.94 11.73
CA LYS A 171 -3.98 15.99 11.58
C LYS A 171 -3.96 16.56 10.18
N THR A 172 -5.04 16.33 9.43
CA THR A 172 -5.26 16.96 8.12
C THR A 172 -6.08 18.23 8.30
N TYR A 173 -5.57 19.33 7.73
CA TYR A 173 -6.18 20.66 7.76
C TYR A 173 -7.05 20.89 6.52
N PRO A 174 -8.00 21.86 6.55
CA PRO A 174 -8.90 22.12 5.43
C PRO A 174 -8.22 22.55 4.13
N ASP A 175 -7.02 23.11 4.21
CA ASP A 175 -6.17 23.46 3.07
C ASP A 175 -5.50 22.25 2.40
N GLY A 176 -5.70 21.04 2.96
CA GLY A 176 -5.11 19.80 2.49
C GLY A 176 -3.74 19.49 3.11
N ASN A 177 -3.17 20.42 3.89
CA ASN A 177 -1.93 20.16 4.60
C ASN A 177 -2.15 19.11 5.68
N THR A 178 -1.16 18.23 5.86
CA THR A 178 -1.19 17.22 6.91
C THR A 178 0.03 17.37 7.80
N VAL A 179 -0.19 17.33 9.10
CA VAL A 179 0.86 17.35 10.12
C VAL A 179 0.84 16.01 10.85
N VAL A 180 2.00 15.37 10.94
CA VAL A 180 2.22 14.20 11.78
C VAL A 180 2.92 14.67 13.05
N THR A 181 2.24 14.52 14.19
CA THR A 181 2.81 14.77 15.51
C THR A 181 3.25 13.46 16.12
N ILE A 182 4.45 13.44 16.69
CA ILE A 182 5.10 12.27 17.28
C ILE A 182 5.60 12.71 18.67
N THR A 183 5.30 11.92 19.69
CA THR A 183 5.79 12.11 21.05
C THR A 183 6.94 11.15 21.30
N ASP A 184 8.04 11.63 21.87
CA ASP A 184 9.12 10.76 22.32
C ASP A 184 8.64 9.95 23.53
N PRO A 185 8.56 8.61 23.46
CA PRO A 185 8.15 7.80 24.60
C PRO A 185 9.11 7.94 25.80
N ASN A 186 10.32 8.45 25.60
CA ASN A 186 11.33 8.63 26.65
C ASN A 186 11.37 10.06 27.23
N SER A 187 10.56 11.00 26.73
CA SER A 187 10.60 12.39 27.22
C SER A 187 10.02 12.58 28.62
N GLY A 188 9.42 11.54 29.21
CA GLY A 188 9.01 11.51 30.61
C GLY A 188 7.95 12.55 30.96
N ASP A 189 6.76 12.44 30.37
CA ASP A 189 5.54 13.12 30.81
C ASP A 189 4.54 12.13 31.45
#